data_AF-A0A813MIF0-F1
#
_entry.id   AF-A0A813MIF0-F1
#
_cell.length_a   1.000
_cell.length_b   1.000
_cell.length_c   1.000
_cell.angle_alpha   90.00
_cell.angle_beta   90.00
_cell.angle_gamma   90.00
#
_symmetry.space_group_name_H-M   'P 1'
#
loop_
_entity.id
_entity.type
_entity.pdbx_description
1 polymer ?
#
loop_
_entity_poly.entity_id
_entity_poly.type
_entity_poly.pdbx_seq_one_letter_code
_entity_poly.pdbx_strand_id
1 'polypeptide(L)'
;MNFQDNSGLKFLLQDYVNSAILSEKELFDLMNLIKFTGQKWNLLYRGSRDGFKSEDFHRKCDGFANTFTIIQTESNAVFGGYTGARWSKNGGFVEDQYSFIYSYYNTLNKKLIFECNRSLEAIYCEPNSGPSFGYNDVFIANECNQNYDSSCHVGYSYYNTINSYNSQESKEFLTGSASFKITEIEVYTKICEKLSEDKIETLCEKTGKNLQEIGAIFDTYNTVAINGQINLDLFVGFLIKKNPNIETEKELKELQKVLKFIFEYFDEDNSGYLDFFEFIECYFIFETKNRKKSQKAILEFLFDLADKDKSQSLEIDEINELLIKFPNILNKNNFASHLKDRVNYNNTNEILARNEFSELLDLLFS
;
A
#
# COMPACT_ATOMS: atom_id res chain seq x y z
N MET A 1 -10.04 -1.47 -41.61
CA MET A 1 -10.83 -0.65 -40.68
C MET A 1 -11.25 -1.54 -39.52
N ASN A 2 -10.49 -1.56 -38.43
CA ASN A 2 -10.93 -2.23 -37.20
C ASN A 2 -11.43 -1.13 -36.27
N PHE A 3 -12.75 -1.01 -36.18
CA PHE A 3 -13.40 -0.36 -35.04
C PHE A 3 -13.26 -1.32 -33.86
N GLN A 4 -12.26 -1.08 -33.01
CA GLN A 4 -12.31 -1.61 -31.65
C GLN A 4 -13.43 -0.85 -30.92
N ASP A 5 -14.38 -1.61 -30.40
CA ASP A 5 -15.54 -1.12 -29.69
C ASP A 5 -15.09 -0.53 -28.33
N ASN A 6 -14.88 0.78 -28.30
CA ASN A 6 -14.47 1.55 -27.10
C ASN A 6 -15.61 1.73 -26.09
N SER A 7 -16.81 1.18 -26.34
CA SER A 7 -17.97 1.35 -25.46
C SER A 7 -17.79 0.67 -24.09
N GLY A 8 -17.12 -0.49 -24.03
CA GLY A 8 -16.83 -1.21 -22.79
C GLY A 8 -15.79 -0.51 -21.91
N LEU A 9 -14.73 0.04 -22.51
CA LEU A 9 -13.72 0.83 -21.79
C LEU A 9 -14.33 2.13 -21.22
N LYS A 10 -15.24 2.74 -22.00
CA LYS A 10 -15.95 3.97 -21.61
C LYS A 10 -16.81 3.81 -20.36
N PHE A 11 -17.45 2.66 -20.21
CA PHE A 11 -18.29 2.36 -19.05
C PHE A 11 -17.45 2.05 -17.79
N LEU A 12 -16.28 1.43 -17.95
CA LEU A 12 -15.41 1.04 -16.85
C LEU A 12 -14.58 2.18 -16.25
N LEU A 13 -14.43 3.32 -16.93
CA LEU A 13 -13.59 4.44 -16.46
C LEU A 13 -14.37 5.64 -15.95
N GLN A 14 -15.52 5.95 -16.56
CA GLN A 14 -16.38 7.06 -16.12
C GLN A 14 -16.83 6.93 -14.66
N ASP A 15 -16.95 5.70 -14.16
CA ASP A 15 -17.34 5.42 -12.77
C ASP A 15 -16.18 5.56 -11.76
N TYR A 16 -14.93 5.74 -12.22
CA TYR A 16 -13.74 5.63 -11.38
C TYR A 16 -12.90 6.91 -11.29
N VAL A 17 -12.63 7.62 -12.40
CA VAL A 17 -11.90 8.91 -12.44
C VAL A 17 -12.30 9.69 -13.70
N ASN A 18 -12.51 11.02 -13.59
CA ASN A 18 -12.79 11.88 -14.75
C ASN A 18 -11.88 13.12 -14.75
N SER A 19 -11.07 13.27 -15.81
CA SER A 19 -10.12 14.38 -15.99
C SER A 19 -10.54 15.34 -17.09
N ALA A 20 -10.33 16.64 -16.85
CA ALA A 20 -10.40 17.69 -17.87
C ALA A 20 -9.06 17.87 -18.61
N ILE A 21 -7.97 17.31 -18.10
CA ILE A 21 -6.61 17.39 -18.67
C ILE A 21 -6.38 16.27 -19.68
N LEU A 22 -6.72 15.03 -19.30
CA LEU A 22 -6.44 13.83 -20.09
C LEU A 22 -7.72 13.26 -20.70
N SER A 23 -7.62 12.80 -21.94
CA SER A 23 -8.66 11.95 -22.53
C SER A 23 -8.77 10.64 -21.75
N GLU A 24 -9.91 9.97 -21.87
CA GLU A 24 -10.17 8.70 -21.17
C GLU A 24 -9.09 7.63 -21.40
N LYS A 25 -8.58 7.52 -22.64
CA LYS A 25 -7.50 6.59 -22.97
C LYS A 25 -6.19 6.99 -22.28
N GLU A 26 -5.86 8.28 -22.28
CA GLU A 26 -4.63 8.76 -21.62
C GLU A 26 -4.72 8.64 -20.11
N LEU A 27 -5.90 8.86 -19.54
CA LEU A 27 -6.16 8.66 -18.13
C LEU A 27 -5.99 7.19 -17.76
N PHE A 28 -6.56 6.25 -18.52
CA PHE A 28 -6.34 4.82 -18.32
C PHE A 28 -4.85 4.44 -18.38
N ASP A 29 -4.14 4.94 -19.39
CA ASP A 29 -2.70 4.73 -19.53
C ASP A 29 -1.92 5.27 -18.32
N LEU A 30 -2.30 6.44 -17.80
CA LEU A 30 -1.70 7.03 -16.60
C LEU A 30 -2.00 6.17 -15.36
N MET A 31 -3.25 5.75 -15.19
CA MET A 31 -3.66 4.90 -14.06
C MET A 31 -2.90 3.57 -14.06
N ASN A 32 -2.68 2.96 -15.23
CA ASN A 32 -1.82 1.77 -15.34
C ASN A 32 -0.36 2.07 -14.99
N LEU A 33 0.20 3.18 -15.50
CA LEU A 33 1.58 3.59 -15.23
C LEU A 33 1.83 3.69 -13.71
N ILE A 34 0.95 4.39 -13.00
CA ILE A 34 1.06 4.63 -11.55
C ILE A 34 0.46 3.51 -10.70
N LYS A 35 0.04 2.39 -11.32
CA LYS A 35 -0.54 1.20 -10.67
C LYS A 35 -1.83 1.46 -9.88
N PHE A 36 -2.67 2.38 -10.36
CA PHE A 36 -3.97 2.72 -9.76
C PHE A 36 -5.17 2.11 -10.50
N THR A 37 -4.94 1.23 -11.47
CA THR A 37 -6.00 0.56 -12.22
C THR A 37 -6.98 -0.17 -11.28
N GLY A 38 -8.28 -0.02 -11.52
CA GLY A 38 -9.34 -0.59 -10.69
C GLY A 38 -9.68 0.22 -9.43
N GLN A 39 -8.91 1.27 -9.10
CA GLN A 39 -9.19 2.11 -7.94
C GLN A 39 -10.13 3.26 -8.28
N LYS A 40 -10.98 3.63 -7.33
CA LYS A 40 -11.90 4.78 -7.44
C LYS A 40 -11.29 6.03 -6.81
N TRP A 41 -11.39 7.15 -7.52
CA TRP A 41 -10.90 8.44 -7.04
C TRP A 41 -11.93 9.54 -7.21
N ASN A 42 -12.08 10.35 -6.17
CA ASN A 42 -12.99 11.49 -6.19
C ASN A 42 -12.22 12.79 -6.42
N LEU A 43 -12.72 13.65 -7.31
CA LEU A 43 -12.12 14.95 -7.59
C LEU A 43 -12.37 15.91 -6.42
N LEU A 44 -11.32 16.26 -5.68
CA LEU A 44 -11.37 17.25 -4.61
C LEU A 44 -11.32 18.69 -5.15
N TYR A 45 -10.37 18.94 -6.05
CA TYR A 45 -10.02 20.27 -6.50
C TYR A 45 -9.73 20.27 -8.00
N ARG A 46 -10.26 21.26 -8.71
CA ARG A 46 -9.91 21.55 -10.11
C ARG A 46 -9.73 23.04 -10.27
N GLY A 47 -8.58 23.49 -10.81
CA GLY A 47 -8.24 24.90 -10.95
C GLY A 47 -9.30 25.71 -11.68
N SER A 48 -9.75 25.24 -12.85
CA SER A 48 -10.81 25.92 -13.62
C SER A 48 -12.18 25.99 -12.93
N ARG A 49 -12.45 25.09 -11.97
CA ARG A 49 -13.73 25.03 -11.22
C ARG A 49 -13.67 25.81 -9.92
N ASP A 50 -12.57 25.67 -9.18
CA ASP A 50 -12.45 26.08 -7.79
C ASP A 50 -11.58 27.33 -7.60
N GLY A 51 -10.80 27.73 -8.61
CA GLY A 51 -9.83 28.82 -8.56
C GLY A 51 -8.38 28.30 -8.53
N PHE A 52 -7.41 29.17 -8.79
CA PHE A 52 -5.97 28.82 -8.86
C PHE A 52 -5.14 29.47 -7.73
N LYS A 53 -5.80 30.03 -6.70
CA LYS A 53 -5.10 30.57 -5.52
C LYS A 53 -4.70 29.43 -4.60
N SER A 54 -3.61 29.60 -3.85
CA SER A 54 -3.21 28.64 -2.81
C SER A 54 -4.34 28.42 -1.80
N GLU A 55 -5.09 29.47 -1.46
CA GLU A 55 -6.27 29.39 -0.59
C GLU A 55 -7.35 28.44 -1.12
N ASP A 56 -7.57 28.38 -2.45
CA ASP A 56 -8.56 27.49 -3.06
C ASP A 56 -8.14 26.03 -2.95
N PHE A 57 -6.86 25.74 -3.20
CA PHE A 57 -6.27 24.42 -2.97
C PHE A 57 -6.40 24.00 -1.50
N HIS A 58 -5.92 24.82 -0.56
CA HIS A 58 -5.95 24.48 0.86
C HIS A 58 -7.39 24.28 1.38
N ARG A 59 -8.33 25.12 0.96
CA ARG A 59 -9.75 24.97 1.31
C ARG A 59 -10.35 23.64 0.86
N LYS A 60 -9.85 23.06 -0.23
CA LYS A 60 -10.36 21.80 -0.82
C LYS A 60 -9.59 20.56 -0.40
N CYS A 61 -8.28 20.70 -0.17
CA CYS A 61 -7.37 19.56 -0.02
C CYS A 61 -6.83 19.39 1.40
N ASP A 62 -6.77 20.44 2.24
CA ASP A 62 -6.28 20.30 3.61
C ASP A 62 -7.12 19.29 4.40
N GLY A 63 -6.45 18.43 5.16
CA GLY A 63 -7.09 17.36 5.91
C GLY A 63 -7.26 16.05 5.14
N PHE A 64 -7.16 16.08 3.80
CA PHE A 64 -7.17 14.87 2.97
C PHE A 64 -5.77 14.27 2.83
N ALA A 65 -5.75 12.95 2.81
CA ALA A 65 -4.60 12.08 2.58
C ALA A 65 -4.89 11.19 1.37
N ASN A 66 -3.94 10.37 0.94
CA ASN A 66 -4.07 9.48 -0.23
C ASN A 66 -4.59 10.25 -1.44
N THR A 67 -3.82 11.26 -1.82
CA THR A 67 -4.18 12.19 -2.90
C THR A 67 -3.27 12.01 -4.09
N PHE A 68 -3.84 12.20 -5.27
CA PHE A 68 -3.15 12.14 -6.54
C PHE A 68 -3.45 13.41 -7.33
N THR A 69 -2.41 14.04 -7.86
CA THR A 69 -2.47 15.35 -8.52
C THR A 69 -2.09 15.22 -9.99
N ILE A 70 -2.88 15.79 -10.90
CA ILE A 70 -2.55 15.97 -12.32
C ILE A 70 -2.40 17.46 -12.60
N ILE A 71 -1.30 17.86 -13.23
CA ILE A 71 -1.00 19.24 -13.61
C ILE A 71 -0.78 19.30 -15.12
N GLN A 72 -1.34 20.32 -15.76
CA GLN A 72 -1.07 20.67 -17.16
C GLN A 72 -0.47 22.08 -17.24
N THR A 73 0.58 22.21 -18.04
CA THR A 73 1.23 23.51 -18.31
C THR A 73 0.88 24.05 -19.69
N GLU A 74 1.20 25.32 -19.92
CA GLU A 74 1.06 25.93 -21.25
C GLU A 74 1.98 25.34 -22.32
N SER A 75 3.06 24.65 -21.92
CA SER A 75 3.92 23.88 -22.83
C SER A 75 3.37 22.49 -23.16
N ASN A 76 2.14 22.18 -22.73
CA ASN A 76 1.47 20.88 -22.83
C ASN A 76 2.16 19.75 -22.05
N ALA A 77 3.06 20.08 -21.12
CA ALA A 77 3.58 19.08 -20.20
C ALA A 77 2.45 18.64 -19.26
N VAL A 78 2.43 17.34 -18.97
CA VAL A 78 1.51 16.73 -18.02
C VAL A 78 2.30 15.90 -17.04
N PHE A 79 2.22 16.25 -15.77
CA PHE A 79 2.94 15.62 -14.68
C PHE A 79 2.14 15.75 -13.39
N GLY A 80 2.67 15.19 -12.30
CA GLY A 80 1.99 15.24 -11.03
C GLY A 80 2.66 14.40 -9.97
N GLY A 81 1.90 14.09 -8.93
CA GLY A 81 2.40 13.28 -7.83
C GLY A 81 1.29 12.68 -6.99
N TYR A 82 1.66 11.63 -6.28
CA TYR A 82 0.85 10.98 -5.27
C TYR A 82 1.50 11.17 -3.90
N THR A 83 0.66 11.38 -2.89
CA THR A 83 1.08 11.29 -1.49
C THR A 83 -0.01 10.62 -0.65
N GLY A 84 0.41 9.71 0.22
CA GLY A 84 -0.38 9.18 1.33
C GLY A 84 -0.43 10.13 2.53
N ALA A 85 0.49 11.10 2.64
CA ALA A 85 0.45 12.10 3.70
C ALA A 85 -0.74 13.06 3.56
N ARG A 86 -1.11 13.63 4.70
CA ARG A 86 -2.20 14.59 4.81
C ARG A 86 -1.73 16.00 4.47
N TRP A 87 -2.43 16.68 3.57
CA TRP A 87 -2.19 18.10 3.29
C TRP A 87 -2.57 18.98 4.48
N SER A 88 -1.82 20.05 4.67
CA SER A 88 -2.10 21.10 5.63
C SER A 88 -1.49 22.43 5.18
N LYS A 89 -1.79 23.49 5.91
CA LYS A 89 -1.19 24.82 5.74
C LYS A 89 -0.31 25.25 6.91
N ASN A 90 0.22 24.28 7.67
CA ASN A 90 1.01 24.54 8.88
C ASN A 90 2.45 24.97 8.58
N GLY A 91 2.90 24.87 7.31
CA GLY A 91 4.29 25.06 6.93
C GLY A 91 5.13 23.83 7.21
N GLY A 92 6.18 23.64 6.40
CA GLY A 92 7.19 22.60 6.62
C GLY A 92 6.96 21.32 5.82
N PHE A 93 7.93 20.43 5.94
CA PHE A 93 7.89 19.12 5.29
C PHE A 93 7.03 18.12 6.06
N VAL A 94 6.39 17.21 5.33
CA VAL A 94 5.67 16.09 5.89
C VAL A 94 6.24 14.80 5.32
N GLU A 95 6.43 13.83 6.21
CA GLU A 95 7.01 12.54 5.86
C GLU A 95 6.03 11.65 5.08
N ASP A 96 6.51 11.07 3.98
CA ASP A 96 5.80 10.03 3.23
C ASP A 96 6.75 9.20 2.36
N GLN A 97 7.12 8.02 2.85
CA GLN A 97 8.01 7.09 2.14
C GLN A 97 7.39 6.46 0.89
N TYR A 98 6.07 6.60 0.70
CA TYR A 98 5.35 6.02 -0.44
C TYR A 98 4.88 7.07 -1.43
N SER A 99 5.24 8.33 -1.20
CA SER A 99 5.01 9.37 -2.20
C SER A 99 5.84 9.10 -3.45
N PHE A 100 5.33 9.53 -4.58
CA PHE A 100 6.05 9.52 -5.84
C PHE A 100 5.57 10.68 -6.69
N ILE A 101 6.44 11.16 -7.57
CA ILE A 101 6.04 12.06 -8.66
C ILE A 101 6.16 11.32 -9.98
N TYR A 102 5.42 11.76 -10.98
CA TYR A 102 5.41 11.15 -12.30
C TYR A 102 5.37 12.21 -13.38
N SER A 103 5.79 11.82 -14.58
CA SER A 103 5.64 12.62 -15.78
C SER A 103 5.02 11.79 -16.88
N TYR A 104 3.97 12.33 -17.49
CA TYR A 104 3.20 11.69 -18.55
C TYR A 104 3.54 12.29 -19.92
N TYR A 105 3.55 13.62 -20.02
CA TYR A 105 4.06 14.38 -21.16
C TYR A 105 5.20 15.30 -20.72
N ASN A 106 6.35 15.19 -21.38
CA ASN A 106 7.56 15.97 -21.12
C ASN A 106 8.45 16.05 -22.35
N THR A 107 9.56 16.80 -22.24
CA THR A 107 10.50 17.05 -23.34
C THR A 107 11.16 15.78 -23.91
N LEU A 108 11.22 14.69 -23.15
CA LEU A 108 11.81 13.41 -23.58
C LEU A 108 10.81 12.49 -24.28
N ASN A 109 9.52 12.83 -24.28
CA ASN A 109 8.43 11.98 -24.77
C ASN A 109 8.43 10.57 -24.13
N LYS A 110 8.80 10.48 -22.85
CA LYS A 110 8.81 9.24 -22.07
C LYS A 110 7.95 9.38 -20.83
N LYS A 111 7.13 8.37 -20.53
CA LYS A 111 6.41 8.27 -19.27
C LYS A 111 7.36 7.81 -18.17
N LEU A 112 7.43 8.53 -17.06
CA LEU A 112 8.42 8.33 -15.99
C LEU A 112 7.75 8.39 -14.61
N ILE A 113 8.28 7.60 -13.67
CA ILE A 113 7.95 7.66 -12.23
C ILE A 113 9.26 7.91 -11.47
N PHE A 114 9.19 8.76 -10.46
CA PHE A 114 10.30 9.08 -9.57
C PHE A 114 9.86 8.76 -8.13
N GLU A 115 10.47 7.73 -7.56
CA GLU A 115 10.18 7.28 -6.20
C GLU A 115 10.82 8.23 -5.17
N CYS A 116 10.16 8.40 -4.03
CA CYS A 116 10.70 9.21 -2.94
C CYS A 116 11.92 8.52 -2.32
N ASN A 117 13.08 9.19 -2.32
CA ASN A 117 14.29 8.71 -1.66
C ASN A 117 14.59 9.45 -0.34
N ARG A 118 13.88 10.55 -0.09
CA ARG A 118 13.98 11.33 1.15
C ARG A 118 12.59 11.51 1.75
N SER A 119 12.12 10.45 2.40
CA SER A 119 10.75 10.36 2.91
C SER A 119 10.38 11.52 3.84
N LEU A 120 11.30 11.99 4.68
CA LEU A 120 11.08 13.11 5.61
C LEU A 120 10.75 14.44 4.92
N GLU A 121 11.15 14.56 3.65
CA GLU A 121 10.92 15.74 2.82
C GLU A 121 10.04 15.40 1.61
N ALA A 122 9.06 14.50 1.77
CA ALA A 122 8.21 14.03 0.69
C ALA A 122 7.27 15.12 0.13
N ILE A 123 6.52 15.81 0.98
CA ILE A 123 5.69 16.95 0.57
C ILE A 123 6.00 18.19 1.40
N TYR A 124 5.75 19.37 0.84
CA TYR A 124 5.94 20.64 1.53
C TYR A 124 4.60 21.38 1.65
N CYS A 125 4.12 21.52 2.89
CA CYS A 125 2.80 22.07 3.22
C CYS A 125 2.86 23.59 3.45
N GLU A 126 3.26 24.37 2.44
CA GLU A 126 3.40 25.82 2.54
C GLU A 126 2.05 26.55 2.34
N PRO A 127 1.60 27.38 3.30
CA PRO A 127 0.29 28.05 3.22
C PRO A 127 0.06 28.93 1.97
N ASN A 128 1.13 29.40 1.33
CA ASN A 128 1.06 30.30 0.18
C ASN A 128 1.39 29.61 -1.16
N SER A 129 1.32 28.27 -1.22
CA SER A 129 1.51 27.50 -2.44
C SER A 129 0.35 26.55 -2.70
N GLY A 130 0.25 26.05 -3.93
CA GLY A 130 -0.55 24.87 -4.24
C GLY A 130 0.15 23.58 -3.78
N PRO A 131 -0.18 22.42 -4.37
CA PRO A 131 0.44 21.15 -4.02
C PRO A 131 1.93 21.19 -4.35
N SER A 132 2.77 20.83 -3.37
CA SER A 132 4.23 20.83 -3.52
C SER A 132 4.81 19.50 -3.06
N PHE A 133 5.62 18.90 -3.92
CA PHE A 133 6.31 17.63 -3.68
C PHE A 133 7.80 17.89 -3.61
N GLY A 134 8.43 17.36 -2.57
CA GLY A 134 9.85 17.49 -2.36
C GLY A 134 10.27 18.91 -2.01
N TYR A 135 11.56 19.19 -2.19
CA TYR A 135 12.08 20.55 -2.08
C TYR A 135 12.22 21.15 -3.47
N ASN A 136 11.11 21.67 -3.99
CA ASN A 136 10.96 22.15 -5.37
C ASN A 136 11.14 21.07 -6.44
N ASP A 137 11.10 19.77 -6.13
CA ASP A 137 10.98 18.73 -7.16
C ASP A 137 9.74 19.00 -8.02
N VAL A 138 8.62 19.34 -7.37
CA VAL A 138 7.45 20.01 -7.95
C VAL A 138 6.97 21.10 -7.00
N PHE A 139 6.97 22.36 -7.45
CA PHE A 139 6.44 23.50 -6.70
C PHE A 139 5.41 24.28 -7.52
N ILE A 140 4.23 24.49 -6.92
CA ILE A 140 3.11 25.16 -7.57
C ILE A 140 2.82 26.47 -6.82
N ALA A 141 3.06 27.60 -7.48
CA ALA A 141 2.88 28.92 -6.88
C ALA A 141 1.41 29.31 -6.70
N ASN A 142 1.15 30.29 -5.83
CA ASN A 142 -0.15 30.96 -5.78
C ASN A 142 -0.46 31.64 -7.11
N GLU A 143 -1.73 31.61 -7.55
CA GLU A 143 -2.17 32.18 -8.84
C GLU A 143 -1.37 31.63 -10.02
N CYS A 144 -1.01 30.34 -9.97
CA CYS A 144 -0.14 29.66 -10.93
C CYS A 144 -0.59 29.70 -12.40
N ASN A 145 -1.84 30.11 -12.66
CA ASN A 145 -2.37 30.32 -14.00
C ASN A 145 -2.16 31.75 -14.54
N GLN A 146 -1.63 32.67 -13.74
CA GLN A 146 -1.40 34.08 -14.09
C GLN A 146 0.09 34.47 -14.04
N ASN A 147 0.97 33.60 -13.55
CA ASN A 147 2.39 33.87 -13.40
C ASN A 147 3.26 32.67 -13.81
N TYR A 148 4.57 32.86 -13.72
CA TYR A 148 5.61 31.87 -14.02
C TYR A 148 6.43 31.56 -12.76
N ASP A 149 5.80 31.56 -11.59
CA ASP A 149 6.52 31.36 -10.32
C ASP A 149 6.52 29.87 -9.90
N SER A 150 5.82 29.01 -10.64
CA SER A 150 5.89 27.56 -10.46
C SER A 150 7.17 27.00 -11.08
N SER A 151 7.75 25.98 -10.45
CA SER A 151 9.02 25.38 -10.88
C SER A 151 9.08 23.88 -10.59
N CYS A 152 10.01 23.19 -11.24
CA CYS A 152 10.31 21.79 -10.99
C CYS A 152 11.81 21.55 -11.07
N HIS A 153 12.37 20.87 -10.07
CA HIS A 153 13.79 20.59 -9.92
C HIS A 153 13.98 19.14 -9.47
N VAL A 154 13.47 18.19 -10.26
CA VAL A 154 13.42 16.78 -9.85
C VAL A 154 14.82 16.24 -9.61
N GLY A 155 15.04 15.70 -8.41
CA GLY A 155 16.30 15.10 -7.99
C GLY A 155 16.67 15.36 -6.52
N TYR A 156 15.88 16.12 -5.76
CA TYR A 156 16.16 16.35 -4.34
C TYR A 156 15.52 15.28 -3.45
N SER A 157 14.18 15.27 -3.36
CA SER A 157 13.43 14.28 -2.58
C SER A 157 12.97 13.08 -3.40
N TYR A 158 12.99 13.21 -4.72
CA TYR A 158 12.59 12.16 -5.64
C TYR A 158 13.78 11.77 -6.50
N TYR A 159 14.08 10.48 -6.53
CA TYR A 159 15.27 9.98 -7.18
C TYR A 159 15.18 10.14 -8.70
N ASN A 160 16.16 10.82 -9.28
CA ASN A 160 16.28 11.04 -10.71
C ASN A 160 17.62 10.48 -11.21
N THR A 161 17.58 9.48 -12.11
CA THR A 161 18.78 8.92 -12.75
C THR A 161 19.21 9.67 -13.99
N ILE A 162 18.35 10.56 -14.51
CA ILE A 162 18.54 11.19 -15.81
C ILE A 162 19.44 12.41 -15.66
N ASN A 163 19.22 13.21 -14.61
CA ASN A 163 19.88 14.50 -14.41
C ASN A 163 20.31 14.67 -12.95
N SER A 164 21.38 15.43 -12.73
CA SER A 164 21.78 15.85 -11.39
C SER A 164 20.82 16.91 -10.83
N TYR A 165 20.54 16.85 -9.52
CA TYR A 165 19.73 17.87 -8.87
C TYR A 165 20.26 19.29 -9.13
N ASN A 166 19.34 20.23 -9.38
CA ASN A 166 19.60 21.64 -9.66
C ASN A 166 20.44 21.91 -10.94
N SER A 167 20.71 20.89 -11.77
CA SER A 167 21.28 21.08 -13.11
C SER A 167 20.24 21.71 -14.04
N GLN A 168 20.68 22.32 -15.14
CA GLN A 168 19.78 22.94 -16.11
C GLN A 168 18.79 21.90 -16.69
N GLU A 169 19.29 20.71 -16.98
CA GLU A 169 18.52 19.58 -17.48
C GLU A 169 17.44 19.16 -16.48
N SER A 170 17.74 19.13 -15.17
CA SER A 170 16.74 18.86 -14.12
C SER A 170 15.63 19.91 -14.08
N LYS A 171 15.95 21.19 -14.36
CA LYS A 171 14.95 22.27 -14.36
C LYS A 171 14.05 22.25 -15.60
N GLU A 172 14.61 21.83 -16.73
CA GLU A 172 13.93 21.94 -18.02
C GLU A 172 13.26 20.64 -18.45
N PHE A 173 13.65 19.46 -17.96
CA PHE A 173 13.19 18.22 -18.59
C PHE A 173 11.67 18.02 -18.55
N LEU A 174 10.99 18.43 -17.47
CA LEU A 174 9.53 18.23 -17.36
C LEU A 174 8.77 19.13 -18.34
N THR A 175 9.09 20.41 -18.36
CA THR A 175 8.23 21.44 -18.98
C THR A 175 8.90 22.18 -20.12
N GLY A 176 10.19 21.97 -20.36
CA GLY A 176 11.04 22.72 -21.30
C GLY A 176 11.58 24.03 -20.74
N SER A 177 11.32 24.36 -19.46
CA SER A 177 11.73 25.61 -18.83
C SER A 177 11.83 25.46 -17.32
N ALA A 178 12.76 26.19 -16.69
CA ALA A 178 12.91 26.19 -15.23
C ALA A 178 11.68 26.75 -14.48
N SER A 179 10.84 27.51 -15.19
CA SER A 179 9.58 28.02 -14.67
C SER A 179 8.46 27.96 -15.70
N PHE A 180 7.23 27.85 -15.23
CA PHE A 180 6.08 27.62 -16.09
C PHE A 180 4.78 28.16 -15.51
N LYS A 181 3.82 28.39 -16.39
CA LYS A 181 2.43 28.71 -16.06
C LYS A 181 1.55 27.48 -16.21
N ILE A 182 0.62 27.31 -15.29
CA ILE A 182 -0.33 26.19 -15.25
C ILE A 182 -1.59 26.56 -16.01
N THR A 183 -2.06 25.68 -16.87
CA THR A 183 -3.34 25.84 -17.58
C THR A 183 -4.48 25.13 -16.86
N GLU A 184 -4.19 24.01 -16.21
CA GLU A 184 -5.14 23.28 -15.39
C GLU A 184 -4.42 22.43 -14.32
N ILE A 185 -5.10 22.23 -13.19
CA ILE A 185 -4.65 21.35 -12.12
C ILE A 185 -5.85 20.61 -11.53
N GLU A 186 -5.69 19.32 -11.27
CA GLU A 186 -6.70 18.46 -10.68
C GLU A 186 -6.09 17.67 -9.52
N VAL A 187 -6.78 17.65 -8.37
CA VAL A 187 -6.39 16.83 -7.22
C VAL A 187 -7.53 15.92 -6.87
N TYR A 188 -7.23 14.63 -6.78
CA TYR A 188 -8.16 13.57 -6.45
C TYR A 188 -7.78 12.97 -5.09
N THR A 189 -8.78 12.48 -4.36
CA THR A 189 -8.57 11.63 -3.19
C THR A 189 -9.10 10.24 -3.47
N LYS A 190 -8.43 9.24 -2.92
CA LYS A 190 -8.88 7.86 -3.04
C LYS A 190 -10.24 7.70 -2.35
N ILE A 191 -11.19 7.11 -3.07
CA ILE A 191 -12.42 6.61 -2.45
C ILE A 191 -12.06 5.28 -1.78
N CYS A 192 -12.11 5.25 -0.45
CA CYS A 192 -12.10 3.98 0.27
C CYS A 192 -13.43 3.29 -0.04
N GLU A 193 -13.40 2.24 -0.86
CA GLU A 193 -14.59 1.45 -1.11
C GLU A 193 -15.08 0.91 0.22
N LYS A 194 -16.30 1.24 0.65
CA LYS A 194 -16.91 0.48 1.74
C LYS A 194 -17.03 -0.96 1.24
N LEU A 195 -16.64 -1.94 2.07
CA LEU A 195 -16.96 -3.33 1.76
C LEU A 195 -18.47 -3.43 1.48
N SER A 196 -18.83 -4.09 0.39
CA SER A 196 -20.23 -4.42 0.13
C SER A 196 -20.74 -5.33 1.26
N GLU A 197 -22.03 -5.23 1.58
CA GLU A 197 -22.65 -6.02 2.66
C GLU A 197 -22.36 -7.52 2.50
N ASP A 198 -22.47 -8.04 1.27
CA ASP A 198 -22.18 -9.45 0.94
C ASP A 198 -20.74 -9.88 1.27
N LYS A 199 -19.77 -8.98 1.06
CA LYS A 199 -18.36 -9.25 1.36
C LYS A 199 -18.09 -9.20 2.87
N ILE A 200 -18.77 -8.30 3.58
CA ILE A 200 -18.70 -8.25 5.06
C ILE A 200 -19.31 -9.52 5.65
N GLU A 201 -20.46 -9.96 5.13
CA GLU A 201 -21.12 -11.19 5.60
C GLU A 201 -20.21 -12.41 5.41
N THR A 202 -19.59 -12.55 4.24
CA THR A 202 -18.59 -13.61 3.97
C THR A 202 -17.43 -13.56 4.97
N LEU A 203 -16.91 -12.38 5.28
CA LEU A 203 -15.83 -12.21 6.26
C LEU A 203 -16.31 -12.54 7.68
N CYS A 204 -17.52 -12.13 8.06
CA CYS A 204 -18.13 -12.47 9.35
C CYS A 204 -18.27 -13.99 9.50
N GLU A 205 -18.73 -14.70 8.47
CA GLU A 205 -18.84 -16.17 8.46
C GLU A 205 -17.48 -16.85 8.60
N LYS A 206 -16.49 -16.44 7.79
CA LYS A 206 -15.13 -17.01 7.81
C LYS A 206 -14.41 -16.80 9.15
N THR A 207 -14.62 -15.64 9.77
CA THR A 207 -13.79 -15.18 10.91
C THR A 207 -14.50 -15.31 12.26
N GLY A 208 -15.81 -15.52 12.26
CA GLY A 208 -16.65 -15.53 13.47
C GLY A 208 -16.81 -14.16 14.13
N LYS A 209 -16.41 -13.08 13.45
CA LYS A 209 -16.42 -11.70 13.96
C LYS A 209 -17.68 -10.97 13.51
N ASN A 210 -18.09 -9.96 14.27
CA ASN A 210 -19.26 -9.17 13.90
C ASN A 210 -18.90 -8.02 12.93
N LEU A 211 -19.92 -7.46 12.28
CA LEU A 211 -19.78 -6.38 11.29
C LEU A 211 -19.06 -5.13 11.83
N GLN A 212 -19.26 -4.78 13.11
CA GLN A 212 -18.62 -3.61 13.72
C GLN A 212 -17.12 -3.84 13.92
N GLU A 213 -16.72 -5.07 14.28
CA GLU A 213 -15.31 -5.45 14.41
C GLU A 213 -14.60 -5.41 13.05
N ILE A 214 -15.20 -6.04 12.03
CA ILE A 214 -14.67 -6.03 10.65
C ILE A 214 -14.55 -4.60 10.12
N GLY A 215 -15.58 -3.78 10.32
CA GLY A 215 -15.56 -2.37 9.90
C GLY A 215 -14.45 -1.55 10.58
N ALA A 216 -14.24 -1.73 11.90
CA ALA A 216 -13.16 -1.03 12.60
C ALA A 216 -11.76 -1.44 12.12
N ILE A 217 -11.57 -2.71 11.77
CA ILE A 217 -10.31 -3.22 11.18
C ILE A 217 -10.12 -2.63 9.78
N PHE A 218 -11.17 -2.60 8.97
CA PHE A 218 -11.15 -2.00 7.64
C PHE A 218 -10.80 -0.51 7.67
N ASP A 219 -11.40 0.26 8.57
CA ASP A 219 -11.08 1.67 8.74
C ASP A 219 -9.61 1.84 9.13
N THR A 220 -9.11 1.02 10.07
CA THR A 220 -7.70 1.07 10.48
C THR A 220 -6.77 0.70 9.31
N TYR A 221 -7.11 -0.35 8.55
CA TYR A 221 -6.38 -0.77 7.36
C TYR A 221 -6.27 0.37 6.34
N ASN A 222 -7.38 1.03 6.01
CA ASN A 222 -7.39 2.13 5.04
C ASN A 222 -6.58 3.36 5.47
N THR A 223 -6.30 3.54 6.76
CA THR A 223 -5.39 4.61 7.21
C THR A 223 -3.92 4.34 6.92
N VAL A 224 -3.56 3.07 6.70
CA VAL A 224 -2.17 2.63 6.48
C VAL A 224 -1.95 2.17 5.05
N ALA A 225 -2.97 1.59 4.41
CA ALA A 225 -2.92 1.06 3.06
C ALA A 225 -2.60 2.15 2.04
N ILE A 226 -1.52 1.94 1.28
CA ILE A 226 -1.16 2.74 0.12
C ILE A 226 -1.81 2.06 -1.06
N ASN A 227 -2.52 2.78 -1.92
CA ASN A 227 -3.16 2.16 -3.08
C ASN A 227 -4.18 1.08 -2.68
N GLY A 228 -4.67 1.10 -1.42
CA GLY A 228 -5.65 0.12 -0.93
C GLY A 228 -5.06 -1.27 -0.74
N GLN A 229 -3.73 -1.32 -0.71
CA GLN A 229 -2.96 -2.50 -0.39
C GLN A 229 -1.91 -2.13 0.67
N ILE A 230 -1.38 -3.10 1.38
CA ILE A 230 -0.26 -2.89 2.30
C ILE A 230 0.91 -3.76 1.86
N ASN A 231 2.10 -3.18 1.82
CA ASN A 231 3.30 -3.98 1.60
C ASN A 231 3.74 -4.66 2.90
N LEU A 232 4.77 -5.51 2.82
CA LEU A 232 5.27 -6.26 3.96
C LEU A 232 5.64 -5.37 5.16
N ASP A 233 6.31 -4.24 4.93
CA ASP A 233 6.75 -3.35 6.01
C ASP A 233 5.56 -2.72 6.75
N LEU A 234 4.54 -2.28 6.00
CA LEU A 234 3.30 -1.76 6.59
C LEU A 234 2.54 -2.84 7.34
N PHE A 235 2.42 -4.04 6.77
CA PHE A 235 1.76 -5.17 7.38
C PHE A 235 2.43 -5.57 8.71
N VAL A 236 3.76 -5.68 8.71
CA VAL A 236 4.57 -5.94 9.90
C VAL A 236 4.38 -4.84 10.94
N GLY A 237 4.45 -3.56 10.53
CA GLY A 237 4.20 -2.42 11.41
C GLY A 237 2.79 -2.42 12.03
N PHE A 238 1.78 -2.80 11.24
CA PHE A 238 0.39 -2.91 11.67
C PHE A 238 0.23 -3.92 12.80
N LEU A 239 0.80 -5.12 12.63
CA LEU A 239 0.69 -6.21 13.61
C LEU A 239 1.56 -5.99 14.86
N ILE A 240 2.76 -5.41 14.72
CA ILE A 240 3.62 -5.11 15.87
C ILE A 240 3.00 -4.03 16.75
N LYS A 241 2.42 -2.97 16.16
CA LYS A 241 1.76 -1.89 16.93
C LYS A 241 0.62 -2.40 17.81
N LYS A 242 -0.01 -3.52 17.42
CA LYS A 242 -1.07 -4.19 18.18
C LYS A 242 -0.56 -5.23 19.19
N ASN A 243 0.72 -5.59 19.16
CA ASN A 243 1.37 -6.55 20.06
C ASN A 243 2.38 -5.85 21.00
N PRO A 244 1.93 -5.27 22.14
CA PRO A 244 2.78 -4.49 23.04
C PRO A 244 3.82 -5.31 23.84
N ASN A 245 3.91 -6.62 23.62
CA ASN A 245 4.69 -7.54 24.47
C ASN A 245 5.89 -8.19 23.75
N ILE A 246 6.43 -7.57 22.70
CA ILE A 246 7.71 -8.00 22.11
C ILE A 246 8.83 -7.41 22.98
N GLU A 247 9.51 -8.27 23.74
CA GLU A 247 10.43 -7.85 24.80
C GLU A 247 11.89 -7.73 24.31
N THR A 248 12.24 -8.35 23.19
CA THR A 248 13.62 -8.39 22.67
C THR A 248 13.75 -8.20 21.15
N GLU A 249 14.87 -7.62 20.70
CA GLU A 249 15.19 -7.42 19.27
C GLU A 249 15.30 -8.76 18.51
N LYS A 250 15.72 -9.83 19.20
CA LYS A 250 15.78 -11.18 18.63
C LYS A 250 14.38 -11.74 18.34
N GLU A 251 13.43 -11.55 19.25
CA GLU A 251 12.04 -11.98 19.04
C GLU A 251 11.37 -11.20 17.90
N LEU A 252 11.67 -9.90 17.78
CA LEU A 252 11.19 -9.08 16.68
C LEU A 252 11.66 -9.58 15.32
N LYS A 253 12.96 -9.85 15.16
CA LYS A 253 13.54 -10.36 13.89
C LYS A 253 12.95 -11.70 13.48
N GLU A 254 12.66 -12.58 14.43
CA GLU A 254 12.06 -13.88 14.14
C GLU A 254 10.58 -13.74 13.78
N LEU A 255 9.82 -12.91 14.49
CA LEU A 255 8.44 -12.61 14.14
C LEU A 255 8.36 -12.03 12.71
N GLN A 256 9.26 -11.12 12.34
CA GLN A 256 9.34 -10.56 10.99
C GLN A 256 9.53 -11.63 9.91
N LYS A 257 10.33 -12.67 10.14
CA LYS A 257 10.49 -13.78 9.18
C LYS A 257 9.20 -14.57 8.99
N VAL A 258 8.46 -14.82 10.06
CA VAL A 258 7.15 -15.49 10.00
C VAL A 258 6.15 -14.63 9.28
N LEU A 259 6.04 -13.36 9.67
CA LEU A 259 5.14 -12.41 9.06
C LEU A 259 5.42 -12.24 7.57
N LYS A 260 6.69 -12.23 7.16
CA LYS A 260 7.07 -12.27 5.75
C LYS A 260 6.54 -13.52 5.05
N PHE A 261 6.72 -14.68 5.65
CA PHE A 261 6.28 -15.92 5.03
C PHE A 261 4.74 -15.96 4.91
N ILE A 262 4.03 -15.52 5.95
CA ILE A 262 2.56 -15.46 5.93
C ILE A 262 2.08 -14.43 4.91
N PHE A 263 2.72 -13.27 4.86
CA PHE A 263 2.45 -12.25 3.85
C PHE A 263 2.57 -12.84 2.45
N GLU A 264 3.68 -13.51 2.13
CA GLU A 264 3.90 -14.15 0.82
C GLU A 264 2.90 -15.28 0.54
N TYR A 265 2.34 -15.93 1.56
CA TYR A 265 1.32 -16.97 1.40
C TYR A 265 -0.05 -16.39 1.05
N PHE A 266 -0.42 -15.27 1.67
CA PHE A 266 -1.73 -14.62 1.45
C PHE A 266 -1.73 -13.62 0.30
N ASP A 267 -0.57 -13.22 -0.22
CA ASP A 267 -0.42 -12.45 -1.46
C ASP A 267 -0.72 -13.36 -2.68
N GLU A 268 -2.02 -13.59 -2.93
CA GLU A 268 -2.48 -14.59 -3.90
C GLU A 268 -2.08 -14.21 -5.33
N ASP A 269 -2.09 -12.91 -5.63
CA ASP A 269 -1.74 -12.37 -6.93
C ASP A 269 -0.23 -12.12 -7.10
N ASN A 270 0.57 -12.38 -6.06
CA ASN A 270 2.02 -12.16 -6.00
C ASN A 270 2.40 -10.72 -6.39
N SER A 271 1.56 -9.75 -6.06
CA SER A 271 1.80 -8.33 -6.34
C SER A 271 2.89 -7.73 -5.45
N GLY A 272 3.23 -8.40 -4.34
CA GLY A 272 4.05 -7.87 -3.27
C GLY A 272 3.27 -6.99 -2.28
N TYR A 273 1.94 -7.03 -2.33
CA TYR A 273 1.04 -6.27 -1.49
C TYR A 273 -0.15 -7.13 -1.06
N LEU A 274 -0.72 -6.85 0.11
CA LEU A 274 -1.99 -7.45 0.55
C LEU A 274 -3.11 -6.44 0.37
N ASP A 275 -4.13 -6.79 -0.40
CA ASP A 275 -5.42 -6.12 -0.34
C ASP A 275 -6.12 -6.35 1.01
N PHE A 276 -7.29 -5.78 1.23
CA PHE A 276 -7.95 -5.92 2.53
C PHE A 276 -8.38 -7.36 2.84
N PHE A 277 -8.79 -8.13 1.83
CA PHE A 277 -9.26 -9.50 2.00
C PHE A 277 -8.10 -10.43 2.33
N GLU A 278 -6.98 -10.28 1.63
CA GLU A 278 -5.75 -11.01 1.93
C GLU A 278 -5.22 -10.62 3.32
N PHE A 279 -5.24 -9.32 3.63
CA PHE A 279 -4.82 -8.81 4.93
C PHE A 279 -5.67 -9.36 6.08
N ILE A 280 -6.99 -9.38 5.94
CA ILE A 280 -7.87 -9.69 7.06
C ILE A 280 -7.82 -11.18 7.44
N GLU A 281 -7.65 -12.07 6.45
CA GLU A 281 -7.43 -13.51 6.72
C GLU A 281 -6.16 -13.71 7.54
N CYS A 282 -5.10 -12.98 7.20
CA CYS A 282 -3.87 -12.99 7.95
C CYS A 282 -4.00 -12.32 9.34
N TYR A 283 -4.70 -11.18 9.44
CA TYR A 283 -4.87 -10.41 10.67
C TYR A 283 -5.48 -11.25 11.79
N PHE A 284 -6.49 -12.07 11.49
CA PHE A 284 -7.18 -12.87 12.50
C PHE A 284 -6.38 -14.04 13.05
N ILE A 285 -5.36 -14.54 12.35
CA ILE A 285 -4.40 -15.50 12.90
C ILE A 285 -3.68 -14.89 14.12
N PHE A 286 -3.39 -13.59 14.05
CA PHE A 286 -2.64 -12.88 15.08
C PHE A 286 -3.52 -12.21 16.13
N GLU A 287 -4.77 -11.87 15.79
CA GLU A 287 -5.69 -11.13 16.65
C GLU A 287 -6.26 -12.00 17.78
N THR A 288 -5.47 -12.24 18.85
CA THR A 288 -6.03 -12.72 20.11
C THR A 288 -5.50 -11.94 21.31
N LYS A 289 -6.40 -11.57 22.22
CA LYS A 289 -6.04 -10.94 23.52
C LYS A 289 -5.29 -11.91 24.46
N ASN A 290 -5.19 -13.20 24.11
CA ASN A 290 -4.58 -14.24 24.92
C ASN A 290 -3.35 -14.80 24.22
N ARG A 291 -2.16 -14.49 24.74
CA ARG A 291 -0.86 -14.93 24.18
C ARG A 291 -0.78 -16.43 23.89
N LYS A 292 -1.37 -17.29 24.73
CA LYS A 292 -1.40 -18.74 24.49
C LYS A 292 -2.25 -19.10 23.26
N LYS A 293 -3.40 -18.43 23.08
CA LYS A 293 -4.28 -18.63 21.92
C LYS A 293 -3.65 -18.14 20.61
N SER A 294 -2.98 -16.99 20.60
CA SER A 294 -2.24 -16.53 19.41
C SER A 294 -1.11 -17.49 19.03
N GLN A 295 -0.37 -18.02 20.01
CA GLN A 295 0.69 -19.01 19.74
C GLN A 295 0.11 -20.31 19.19
N LYS A 296 -1.01 -20.78 19.75
CA LYS A 296 -1.75 -21.94 19.23
C LYS A 296 -2.17 -21.72 17.76
N ALA A 297 -2.79 -20.58 17.45
CA ALA A 297 -3.25 -20.26 16.09
C ALA A 297 -2.09 -20.19 15.07
N ILE A 298 -0.95 -19.63 15.46
CA ILE A 298 0.26 -19.63 14.60
C ILE A 298 0.72 -21.06 14.31
N LEU A 299 0.73 -21.94 15.31
CA LEU A 299 1.14 -23.33 15.11
C LEU A 299 0.14 -24.12 14.26
N GLU A 300 -1.16 -23.87 14.41
CA GLU A 300 -2.20 -24.43 13.52
C GLU A 300 -2.02 -23.95 12.07
N PHE A 301 -1.74 -22.66 11.86
CA PHE A 301 -1.43 -22.13 10.54
C PHE A 301 -0.16 -22.77 9.95
N LEU A 302 0.89 -22.97 10.76
CA LEU A 302 2.10 -23.65 10.32
C LEU A 302 1.84 -25.10 9.91
N PHE A 303 0.87 -25.79 10.52
CA PHE A 303 0.41 -27.09 10.04
C PHE A 303 -0.21 -26.96 8.65
N ASP A 304 -1.18 -26.07 8.47
CA ASP A 304 -1.86 -25.86 7.18
C ASP A 304 -0.88 -25.50 6.06
N LEU A 305 0.17 -24.78 6.42
CA LEU A 305 1.24 -24.42 5.51
C LEU A 305 2.13 -25.61 5.11
N ALA A 306 2.43 -26.48 6.07
CA ALA A 306 3.27 -27.65 5.82
C ALA A 306 2.52 -28.74 5.04
N ASP A 307 1.21 -28.85 5.23
CA ASP A 307 0.29 -29.79 4.55
C ASP A 307 0.01 -29.32 3.11
N LYS A 308 1.01 -29.48 2.23
CA LYS A 308 0.99 -28.90 0.87
C LYS A 308 -0.07 -29.57 -0.01
N ASP A 309 -0.35 -30.85 0.24
CA ASP A 309 -1.32 -31.64 -0.52
C ASP A 309 -2.75 -31.56 0.07
N LYS A 310 -2.92 -30.86 1.20
CA LYS A 310 -4.19 -30.69 1.92
C LYS A 310 -4.76 -32.03 2.40
N SER A 311 -3.91 -33.00 2.70
CA SER A 311 -4.29 -34.32 3.21
C SER A 311 -4.87 -34.28 4.63
N GLN A 312 -4.80 -33.13 5.32
CA GLN A 312 -5.08 -32.98 6.76
C GLN A 312 -4.12 -33.78 7.63
N SER A 313 -2.92 -34.01 7.10
CA SER A 313 -1.88 -34.77 7.74
C SER A 313 -0.51 -34.28 7.28
N LEU A 314 0.52 -34.43 8.12
CA LEU A 314 1.88 -34.07 7.75
C LEU A 314 2.75 -35.31 7.63
N GLU A 315 3.38 -35.49 6.48
CA GLU A 315 4.42 -36.49 6.30
C GLU A 315 5.71 -36.09 7.03
N ILE A 316 6.55 -37.08 7.36
CA ILE A 316 7.83 -36.85 8.07
C ILE A 316 8.71 -35.80 7.38
N ASP A 317 8.69 -35.75 6.05
CA ASP A 317 9.46 -34.79 5.26
C ASP A 317 8.90 -33.37 5.39
N GLU A 318 7.57 -33.21 5.42
CA GLU A 318 6.90 -31.91 5.66
C GLU A 318 7.17 -31.41 7.08
N ILE A 319 7.15 -32.30 8.06
CA ILE A 319 7.50 -31.98 9.46
C ILE A 319 8.96 -31.53 9.55
N ASN A 320 9.88 -32.24 8.89
CA ASN A 320 11.30 -31.86 8.86
C ASN A 320 11.52 -30.52 8.17
N GLU A 321 10.84 -30.26 7.05
CA GLU A 321 10.89 -28.97 6.36
C GLU A 321 10.40 -27.84 7.29
N LEU A 322 9.26 -28.06 7.97
CA LEU A 322 8.71 -27.11 8.94
C LEU A 322 9.70 -26.81 10.08
N LEU A 323 10.33 -27.85 10.63
CA LEU A 323 11.34 -27.75 11.70
C LEU A 323 12.61 -27.00 11.28
N ILE A 324 13.05 -27.20 10.03
CA ILE A 324 14.20 -26.49 9.45
C ILE A 324 13.87 -25.02 9.20
N LYS A 325 12.65 -24.75 8.72
CA LYS A 325 12.21 -23.41 8.31
C LYS A 325 11.85 -22.52 9.50
N PHE A 326 11.32 -23.09 10.58
CA PHE A 326 10.83 -22.34 11.75
C PHE A 326 11.38 -22.86 13.12
N PRO A 327 12.70 -23.09 13.27
CA PRO A 327 13.25 -23.80 14.42
C PRO A 327 13.02 -23.08 15.75
N ASN A 328 13.08 -21.76 15.80
CA ASN A 328 12.95 -21.01 17.06
C ASN A 328 11.50 -20.95 17.58
N ILE A 329 10.53 -20.94 16.68
CA ILE A 329 9.10 -20.89 17.01
C ILE A 329 8.66 -22.26 17.52
N LEU A 330 9.08 -23.32 16.81
CA LEU A 330 8.77 -24.69 17.16
C LEU A 330 9.56 -25.16 18.38
N ASN A 331 10.76 -24.64 18.64
CA ASN A 331 11.48 -24.95 19.89
C ASN A 331 10.92 -24.21 21.11
N LYS A 332 10.01 -23.24 20.94
CA LYS A 332 9.36 -22.57 22.06
C LYS A 332 8.48 -23.60 22.79
N ASN A 333 8.61 -23.66 24.11
CA ASN A 333 7.95 -24.67 24.96
C ASN A 333 8.27 -26.13 24.58
N ASN A 334 9.44 -26.39 23.97
CA ASN A 334 9.86 -27.73 23.53
C ASN A 334 8.91 -28.40 22.51
N PHE A 335 8.08 -27.64 21.80
CA PHE A 335 7.09 -28.20 20.88
C PHE A 335 7.71 -29.08 19.78
N ALA A 336 8.87 -28.71 19.26
CA ALA A 336 9.63 -29.50 18.29
C ALA A 336 10.06 -30.87 18.83
N SER A 337 10.38 -30.97 20.13
CA SER A 337 10.69 -32.25 20.77
C SER A 337 9.42 -33.10 20.84
N HIS A 338 8.32 -32.50 21.30
CA HIS A 338 7.03 -33.19 21.38
C HIS A 338 6.51 -33.67 20.01
N LEU A 339 6.69 -32.87 18.96
CA LEU A 339 6.39 -33.25 17.58
C LEU A 339 7.20 -34.48 17.15
N LYS A 340 8.52 -34.46 17.35
CA LYS A 340 9.40 -35.58 17.01
C LYS A 340 9.07 -36.83 17.82
N ASP A 341 8.82 -36.67 19.11
CA ASP A 341 8.46 -37.79 19.99
C ASP A 341 7.13 -38.40 19.56
N ARG A 342 6.14 -37.59 19.17
CA ARG A 342 4.83 -38.08 18.72
C ARG A 342 4.93 -38.89 17.43
N VAL A 343 5.70 -38.41 16.46
CA VAL A 343 5.94 -39.11 15.18
C VAL A 343 6.76 -40.39 15.40
N ASN A 344 7.78 -40.35 16.26
CA ASN A 344 8.61 -41.52 16.58
C ASN A 344 7.89 -42.58 17.43
N TYR A 345 6.98 -42.18 18.33
CA TYR A 345 6.29 -43.09 19.26
C TYR A 345 5.25 -43.98 18.58
N ASN A 346 4.63 -43.51 17.48
CA ASN A 346 3.58 -44.28 16.80
C ASN A 346 4.13 -45.45 15.96
N ASN A 347 5.45 -45.56 15.74
CA ASN A 347 6.19 -46.71 15.16
C ASN A 347 5.61 -47.36 13.87
N THR A 348 4.60 -46.75 13.23
CA THR A 348 3.82 -47.28 12.11
C THR A 348 3.26 -46.20 11.18
N ASN A 349 3.18 -44.93 11.60
CA ASN A 349 2.70 -43.84 10.76
C ASN A 349 3.80 -42.78 10.64
N GLU A 350 4.41 -42.67 9.47
CA GLU A 350 5.29 -41.56 9.05
C GLU A 350 4.50 -40.25 8.84
N ILE A 351 3.31 -40.17 9.44
CA ILE A 351 2.27 -39.18 9.17
C ILE A 351 1.69 -38.71 10.51
N LEU A 352 1.53 -37.41 10.69
CA LEU A 352 0.89 -36.77 11.85
C LEU A 352 -0.44 -36.16 11.44
N ALA A 353 -1.55 -36.68 11.95
CA ALA A 353 -2.87 -36.18 11.58
C ALA A 353 -3.22 -34.86 12.29
N ARG A 354 -4.10 -34.04 11.68
CA ARG A 354 -4.51 -32.72 12.22
C ARG A 354 -5.11 -32.79 13.62
N ASN A 355 -5.88 -33.84 13.93
CA ASN A 355 -6.42 -34.06 15.27
C ASN A 355 -5.31 -34.33 16.29
N GLU A 356 -4.32 -35.15 15.96
CA GLU A 356 -3.18 -35.45 16.84
C GLU A 356 -2.31 -34.22 17.09
N PHE A 357 -2.09 -33.40 16.05
CA PHE A 357 -1.43 -32.11 16.19
C PHE A 357 -2.20 -31.16 17.11
N SER A 358 -3.53 -31.10 16.97
CA SER A 358 -4.39 -30.25 17.80
C SER A 358 -4.39 -30.69 19.27
N GLU A 359 -4.43 -32.00 19.55
CA GLU A 359 -4.30 -32.55 20.90
C GLU A 359 -2.95 -32.16 21.53
N LEU A 360 -1.87 -32.20 20.75
CA LEU A 360 -0.56 -31.80 21.21
C LEU A 360 -0.50 -30.31 21.58
N LEU A 361 -1.15 -29.46 20.80
CA LEU A 361 -1.30 -28.04 21.12
C LEU A 361 -2.12 -27.84 22.40
N ASP A 362 -3.24 -28.54 22.57
CA ASP A 362 -4.06 -28.43 23.78
C ASP A 362 -3.31 -28.81 25.05
N LEU A 363 -2.46 -29.85 24.99
CA LEU A 363 -1.57 -30.22 26.09
C LEU A 363 -0.60 -29.08 26.45
N LEU A 364 0.03 -28.47 25.45
CA LEU A 364 1.05 -27.44 25.65
C LEU A 364 0.50 -26.08 26.08
N PHE A 365 -0.71 -25.76 25.67
CA PHE A 365 -1.35 -24.46 25.93
C PHE A 365 -2.46 -24.51 26.98
N SER A 366 -2.67 -25.67 27.64
CA SER A 366 -3.56 -25.84 28.80
C SER A 366 -3.29 -24.88 29.96
#